data_AF-A0A7W5HKY9-F1
#
_entry.id   AF-A0A7W5HKY9-F1
#
_cell.length_a   1.000
_cell.length_b   1.000
_cell.length_c   1.000
_cell.angle_alpha   90.00
_cell.angle_beta   90.00
_cell.angle_gamma   90.00
#
_symmetry.space_group_name_H-M   'P 1'
#
loop_
_entity.id
_entity.type
_entity.pdbx_description
1 polymer ?
#
loop_
_entity_poly.entity_id
_entity_poly.type
_entity_poly.pdbx_seq_one_letter_code
_entity_poly.pdbx_strand_id
1 'polypeptide(L)'
;MTDYVEKGDIYFLYRPKVNAEKMQSLDDVQRLHVVLAPDDQKTARLFLVGKKRLPEITREQPKSTAREWMMNAMTGKPKDIGAALAPLEYETKTRGKQEQGEGIPVGEGRYAIFERDSSSRLAYRLTSPNKPGKAQEKLGILAEASYVISVRNPALDVPGFPHAEPNYPKRLQDKFADRRWIDIDDSKLLDYENAQLLMVGATNDLSEERVNLSGKGALFKTLGLNRRQWPTEALEGGNLTEPRMEPETLEPARDRSKGGERGGKSATSTSSAAGIAKALKGIDFPCRKADLLEQAKANQAADEIIEVLNDFPGRQFETMADIQKAVGEVR
;
A
#
# COMPACT_ATOMS: atom_id res chain seq x y z
N MET A 1 19.50 2.04 -28.36
CA MET A 1 18.03 1.97 -28.44
C MET A 1 17.57 1.55 -27.05
N THR A 2 16.58 2.21 -26.46
CA THR A 2 16.08 1.84 -25.12
C THR A 2 15.20 0.62 -25.28
N ASP A 3 15.53 -0.48 -24.57
CA ASP A 3 14.75 -1.71 -24.64
C ASP A 3 13.55 -1.61 -23.70
N TYR A 4 12.38 -1.37 -24.28
CA TYR A 4 11.14 -1.14 -23.55
C TYR A 4 10.45 -2.46 -23.27
N VAL A 5 10.21 -2.71 -21.99
CA VAL A 5 9.34 -3.80 -21.53
C VAL A 5 7.87 -3.37 -21.64
N GLU A 6 7.57 -2.12 -21.29
CA GLU A 6 6.22 -1.59 -21.26
C GLU A 6 6.20 -0.06 -21.30
N LYS A 7 5.14 0.54 -21.85
CA LYS A 7 4.84 1.98 -21.78
C LYS A 7 3.36 2.18 -21.54
N GLY A 8 2.99 3.29 -20.90
CA GLY A 8 1.59 3.58 -20.65
C GLY A 8 1.34 4.84 -19.84
N ASP A 9 0.12 4.95 -19.35
CA ASP A 9 -0.30 5.99 -18.41
C ASP A 9 -0.07 5.55 -16.96
N ILE A 10 0.37 6.49 -16.14
CA ILE A 10 0.52 6.31 -14.70
C ILE A 10 -0.36 7.30 -13.95
N TYR A 11 -1.06 6.81 -12.93
CA TYR A 11 -1.91 7.63 -12.07
C TYR A 11 -1.54 7.40 -10.61
N PHE A 12 -1.43 8.49 -9.85
CA PHE A 12 -1.22 8.46 -8.41
C PHE A 12 -2.50 8.88 -7.72
N LEU A 13 -2.98 8.05 -6.79
CA LEU A 13 -4.16 8.36 -5.99
C LEU A 13 -3.89 7.99 -4.54
N TYR A 14 -4.28 8.82 -3.58
CA TYR A 14 -4.26 8.44 -2.18
C TYR A 14 -5.67 8.21 -1.67
N ARG A 15 -5.85 7.32 -0.70
CA ARG A 15 -7.12 7.12 -0.02
C ARG A 15 -7.03 7.67 1.40
N PRO A 16 -7.96 8.54 1.83
CA PRO A 16 -8.07 9.00 3.21
C PRO A 16 -8.31 7.84 4.20
N LYS A 17 -8.04 8.07 5.48
CA LYS A 17 -8.47 7.18 6.57
C LYS A 17 -10.00 7.02 6.55
N VAL A 18 -10.45 5.87 7.07
CA VAL A 18 -11.88 5.60 7.27
C VAL A 18 -12.44 6.65 8.23
N ASN A 19 -13.59 7.23 7.89
CA ASN A 19 -14.24 8.33 8.62
C ASN A 19 -13.35 9.58 8.75
N ALA A 20 -12.44 9.84 7.80
CA ALA A 20 -11.62 11.04 7.82
C ALA A 20 -12.45 12.28 7.45
N GLU A 21 -12.60 13.19 8.40
CA GLU A 21 -13.28 14.48 8.19
C GLU A 21 -12.35 15.58 7.65
N LYS A 22 -11.04 15.49 7.93
CA LYS A 22 -10.04 16.49 7.53
C LYS A 22 -8.74 15.85 7.07
N MET A 23 -8.07 16.48 6.11
CA MET A 23 -6.80 16.01 5.55
C MET A 23 -5.69 17.06 5.77
N GLN A 24 -4.86 16.89 6.80
CA GLN A 24 -3.80 17.85 7.14
C GLN A 24 -2.39 17.25 7.00
N SER A 25 -2.26 15.94 7.15
CA SER A 25 -1.00 15.24 7.26
C SER A 25 -0.99 13.89 6.51
N LEU A 26 0.19 13.26 6.43
CA LEU A 26 0.31 11.88 5.93
C LEU A 26 -0.36 10.86 6.83
N ASP A 27 -0.56 11.18 8.11
CA ASP A 27 -1.29 10.30 9.01
C ASP A 27 -2.76 10.18 8.61
N ASP A 28 -3.32 11.18 7.95
CA ASP A 28 -4.70 11.16 7.46
C ASP A 28 -4.84 10.33 6.18
N VAL A 29 -3.71 9.98 5.53
CA VAL A 29 -3.66 9.05 4.40
C VAL A 29 -3.69 7.61 4.92
N GLN A 30 -4.64 6.82 4.44
CA GLN A 30 -4.68 5.39 4.69
C GLN A 30 -3.70 4.65 3.78
N ARG A 31 -3.74 4.94 2.47
CA ARG A 31 -3.01 4.21 1.43
C ARG A 31 -2.63 5.15 0.29
N LEU A 32 -1.43 4.97 -0.26
CA LEU A 32 -1.05 5.52 -1.56
C LEU A 32 -1.17 4.41 -2.62
N HIS A 33 -1.82 4.74 -3.72
CA HIS A 33 -2.02 3.86 -4.87
C HIS A 33 -1.28 4.41 -6.09
N VAL A 34 -0.75 3.49 -6.89
CA VAL A 34 -0.21 3.77 -8.22
C VAL A 34 -0.96 2.89 -9.19
N VAL A 35 -1.54 3.48 -10.24
CA VAL A 35 -2.16 2.74 -11.33
C VAL A 35 -1.24 2.80 -12.53
N LEU A 36 -0.92 1.63 -13.09
CA LEU A 36 -0.23 1.51 -14.37
C LEU A 36 -1.22 1.00 -15.42
N ALA A 37 -1.43 1.76 -16.48
CA ALA A 37 -2.29 1.42 -17.61
C ALA A 37 -1.44 1.33 -18.88
N PRO A 38 -0.96 0.13 -19.26
CA PRO A 38 -0.14 -0.07 -20.45
C PRO A 38 -0.87 0.33 -21.74
N ASP A 39 -0.16 0.91 -22.70
CA ASP A 39 -0.71 1.36 -23.98
C ASP A 39 -1.20 0.20 -24.86
N ASP A 40 -0.51 -0.93 -24.78
CA ASP A 40 -0.68 -2.11 -25.63
C ASP A 40 -1.55 -3.20 -24.97
N GLN A 41 -2.11 -2.92 -23.79
CA GLN A 41 -2.96 -3.87 -23.05
C GLN A 41 -4.36 -3.31 -22.81
N LYS A 42 -5.32 -4.23 -22.66
CA LYS A 42 -6.71 -3.89 -22.28
C LYS A 42 -6.93 -3.90 -20.77
N THR A 43 -5.88 -4.19 -20.02
CA THR A 43 -5.85 -4.29 -18.56
C THR A 43 -5.02 -3.17 -17.98
N ALA A 44 -5.29 -2.82 -16.73
CA ALA A 44 -4.46 -1.95 -15.92
C ALA A 44 -4.15 -2.66 -14.60
N ARG A 45 -3.20 -2.11 -13.84
CA ARG A 45 -2.74 -2.63 -12.56
C ARG A 45 -2.88 -1.57 -11.49
N LEU A 46 -3.49 -1.90 -10.37
CA LEU A 46 -3.56 -1.05 -9.18
C LEU A 46 -2.55 -1.58 -8.16
N PHE A 47 -1.55 -0.77 -7.83
CA PHE A 47 -0.55 -1.08 -6.83
C PHE A 47 -0.79 -0.30 -5.54
N LEU A 48 -0.52 -0.94 -4.41
CA LEU A 48 -0.42 -0.34 -3.09
C LEU A 48 1.04 -0.04 -2.74
N VAL A 49 1.34 1.16 -2.27
CA VAL A 49 2.67 1.56 -1.79
C VAL A 49 2.76 1.43 -0.27
N GLY A 50 3.78 0.73 0.24
CA GLY A 50 3.91 0.33 1.64
C GLY A 50 3.90 1.48 2.66
N LYS A 51 4.86 2.40 2.57
CA LYS A 51 4.99 3.55 3.48
C LYS A 51 4.16 4.77 3.08
N LYS A 52 3.13 4.59 2.22
CA LYS A 52 2.21 5.64 1.76
C LYS A 52 2.89 6.82 1.03
N ARG A 53 4.15 6.66 0.63
CA ARG A 53 4.96 7.65 -0.10
C ARG A 53 5.95 6.93 -1.01
N LEU A 54 6.35 7.57 -2.10
CA LEU A 54 7.41 7.06 -2.97
C LEU A 54 8.78 7.20 -2.29
N PRO A 55 9.77 6.35 -2.67
CA PRO A 55 11.10 6.42 -2.10
C PRO A 55 11.80 7.72 -2.51
N GLU A 56 12.58 8.26 -1.58
CA GLU A 56 13.41 9.44 -1.82
C GLU A 56 14.52 9.11 -2.82
N ILE A 57 14.82 10.08 -3.68
CA ILE A 57 15.94 9.98 -4.64
C ILE A 57 17.05 10.86 -4.10
N THR A 58 18.08 10.22 -3.54
CA THR A 58 19.23 10.91 -2.92
C THR A 58 20.50 10.61 -3.70
N ARG A 59 21.34 11.63 -3.93
CA ARG A 59 22.69 11.45 -4.51
C ARG A 59 23.70 10.91 -3.49
N GLU A 60 23.37 10.96 -2.20
CA GLU A 60 24.17 10.46 -1.08
C GLU A 60 23.87 8.99 -0.77
N GLN A 61 24.56 8.41 0.24
CA GLN A 61 24.36 7.01 0.62
C GLN A 61 22.87 6.68 0.88
N PRO A 62 22.35 5.55 0.37
CA PRO A 62 20.93 5.23 0.46
C PRO A 62 20.45 5.11 1.91
N LYS A 63 19.54 5.98 2.33
CA LYS A 63 18.83 5.86 3.62
C LYS A 63 17.70 4.83 3.50
N SER A 64 17.11 4.41 4.64
CA SER A 64 15.93 3.51 4.65
C SER A 64 14.71 4.09 3.92
N THR A 65 14.70 5.41 3.68
CA THR A 65 13.71 6.15 2.90
C THR A 65 13.89 6.05 1.39
N ALA A 66 15.07 5.58 0.93
CA ALA A 66 15.38 5.39 -0.48
C ALA A 66 14.88 4.04 -1.04
N ARG A 67 14.25 3.21 -0.18
CA ARG A 67 13.69 1.91 -0.55
C ARG A 67 12.23 1.82 -0.13
N GLU A 68 11.40 1.34 -1.04
CA GLU A 68 9.98 1.13 -0.79
C GLU A 68 9.49 -0.11 -1.51
N TRP A 69 8.40 -0.70 -1.03
CA TRP A 69 7.75 -1.78 -1.76
C TRP A 69 6.41 -1.34 -2.34
N MET A 70 6.07 -1.96 -3.46
CA MET A 70 4.75 -1.89 -4.07
C MET A 70 4.17 -3.30 -4.19
N MET A 71 2.87 -3.44 -3.99
CA MET A 71 2.17 -4.71 -4.14
C MET A 71 0.98 -4.54 -5.06
N ASN A 72 0.83 -5.42 -6.05
CA ASN A 72 -0.32 -5.46 -6.92
C ASN A 72 -1.57 -5.81 -6.09
N ALA A 73 -2.50 -4.87 -5.98
CA ALA A 73 -3.76 -5.06 -5.28
C ALA A 73 -4.85 -5.62 -6.20
N MET A 74 -4.78 -5.34 -7.51
CA MET A 74 -5.65 -5.94 -8.53
C MET A 74 -5.09 -5.67 -9.94
N THR A 75 -5.37 -6.61 -10.85
CA THR A 75 -5.19 -6.45 -12.31
C THR A 75 -6.51 -6.77 -12.99
N GLY A 76 -6.95 -5.92 -13.91
CA GLY A 76 -8.26 -6.06 -14.54
C GLY A 76 -8.53 -4.96 -15.56
N LYS A 77 -9.79 -4.81 -15.99
CA LYS A 77 -10.12 -3.72 -16.90
C LYS A 77 -9.93 -2.39 -16.17
N PRO A 78 -9.45 -1.33 -16.86
CA PRO A 78 -9.27 -0.01 -16.25
C PRO A 78 -10.50 0.53 -15.50
N LYS A 79 -11.71 0.27 -16.01
CA LYS A 79 -12.96 0.66 -15.35
C LYS A 79 -13.23 -0.11 -14.04
N ASP A 80 -12.81 -1.37 -13.95
CA ASP A 80 -12.95 -2.16 -12.72
C ASP A 80 -12.02 -1.60 -11.62
N ILE A 81 -10.85 -1.07 -12.00
CA ILE A 81 -9.96 -0.34 -11.09
C ILE A 81 -10.61 0.97 -10.64
N GLY A 82 -11.23 1.71 -11.57
CA GLY A 82 -11.99 2.92 -11.23
C GLY A 82 -13.09 2.64 -10.21
N ALA A 83 -13.87 1.58 -10.41
CA ALA A 83 -14.88 1.10 -9.47
C ALA A 83 -14.28 0.74 -8.10
N ALA A 84 -13.13 0.06 -8.06
CA ALA A 84 -12.44 -0.25 -6.81
C ALA A 84 -11.92 0.99 -6.06
N LEU A 85 -11.78 2.13 -6.74
CA LEU A 85 -11.38 3.41 -6.16
C LEU A 85 -12.56 4.26 -5.67
N ALA A 86 -13.81 3.85 -5.96
CA ALA A 86 -15.03 4.53 -5.53
C ALA A 86 -15.14 4.61 -3.99
N PRO A 87 -15.95 5.57 -3.47
CA PRO A 87 -16.28 5.61 -2.06
C PRO A 87 -17.20 4.43 -1.72
N LEU A 88 -17.14 3.98 -0.47
CA LEU A 88 -17.88 2.83 0.02
C LEU A 88 -18.35 3.07 1.45
N GLU A 89 -19.63 2.80 1.69
CA GLU A 89 -20.17 2.67 3.04
C GLU A 89 -20.33 1.19 3.40
N TYR A 90 -19.97 0.81 4.61
CA TYR A 90 -20.12 -0.57 5.09
C TYR A 90 -20.30 -0.62 6.60
N GLU A 91 -20.90 -1.68 7.09
CA GLU A 91 -21.12 -1.88 8.52
C GLU A 91 -20.10 -2.84 9.13
N THR A 92 -19.65 -2.54 10.35
CA THR A 92 -18.77 -3.40 11.13
C THR A 92 -19.42 -3.74 12.46
N LYS A 93 -19.20 -4.97 12.95
CA LYS A 93 -19.80 -5.44 14.21
C LYS A 93 -19.35 -4.65 15.43
N THR A 94 -18.16 -4.05 15.37
CA THR A 94 -17.52 -3.40 16.51
C THR A 94 -17.64 -1.88 16.49
N ARG A 95 -17.74 -1.27 15.31
CA ARG A 95 -17.74 0.20 15.15
C ARG A 95 -18.93 0.74 14.37
N GLY A 96 -19.92 -0.11 14.06
CA GLY A 96 -21.12 0.26 13.33
C GLY A 96 -20.81 0.68 11.88
N LYS A 97 -21.60 1.62 11.36
CA LYS A 97 -21.42 2.21 10.03
C LYS A 97 -20.01 2.83 9.89
N GLN A 98 -19.33 2.50 8.80
CA GLN A 98 -18.03 3.02 8.43
C GLN A 98 -18.10 3.59 7.01
N GLU A 99 -17.40 4.69 6.80
CA GLU A 99 -17.35 5.40 5.54
C GLU A 99 -15.91 5.44 5.05
N GLN A 100 -15.69 4.87 3.87
CA GLN A 100 -14.40 4.88 3.20
C GLN A 100 -14.49 5.79 1.98
N GLY A 101 -13.82 6.94 2.06
CA GLY A 101 -13.72 7.89 0.95
C GLY A 101 -13.04 7.30 -0.27
N GLU A 102 -13.32 7.90 -1.42
CA GLU A 102 -12.77 7.57 -2.72
C GLU A 102 -11.24 7.76 -2.80
N GLY A 103 -10.61 7.15 -3.80
CA GLY A 103 -9.20 7.37 -4.11
C GLY A 103 -8.99 8.73 -4.76
N ILE A 104 -8.41 9.69 -4.06
CA ILE A 104 -8.24 11.07 -4.52
C ILE A 104 -7.03 11.16 -5.45
N PRO A 105 -7.20 11.60 -6.72
CA PRO A 105 -6.12 11.75 -7.67
C PRO A 105 -5.18 12.87 -7.24
N VAL A 106 -3.88 12.58 -7.32
CA VAL A 106 -2.80 13.50 -6.93
C VAL A 106 -1.70 13.58 -8.00
N GLY A 107 -1.77 12.75 -9.04
CA GLY A 107 -0.90 12.88 -10.21
C GLY A 107 -1.38 12.02 -11.37
N GLU A 108 -1.18 12.50 -12.59
CA GLU A 108 -1.29 11.72 -13.82
C GLU A 108 -0.09 12.01 -14.72
N GLY A 109 0.35 11.02 -15.47
CA GLY A 109 1.51 11.14 -16.33
C GLY A 109 1.69 9.95 -17.26
N ARG A 110 2.87 9.89 -17.88
CA ARG A 110 3.30 8.79 -18.73
C ARG A 110 4.44 8.04 -18.06
N TYR A 111 4.46 6.72 -18.17
CA TYR A 111 5.53 5.89 -17.66
C TYR A 111 6.13 4.98 -18.74
N ALA A 112 7.32 4.48 -18.44
CA ALA A 112 7.94 3.38 -19.16
C ALA A 112 8.64 2.45 -18.17
N ILE A 113 8.57 1.15 -18.48
CA ILE A 113 9.44 0.12 -17.90
C ILE A 113 10.44 -0.28 -18.98
N PHE A 114 11.73 -0.24 -18.64
CA PHE A 114 12.81 -0.54 -19.58
C PHE A 114 14.04 -1.06 -18.86
N GLU A 115 14.93 -1.72 -19.60
CA GLU A 115 16.20 -2.17 -19.06
C GLU A 115 17.26 -1.05 -19.13
N ARG A 116 17.99 -0.86 -18.03
CA ARG A 116 19.15 0.02 -17.97
C ARG A 116 20.18 -0.54 -16.99
N ASP A 117 21.42 -0.66 -17.46
CA ASP A 117 22.56 -1.13 -16.66
C ASP A 117 22.27 -2.50 -16.00
N SER A 118 21.64 -3.43 -16.74
CA SER A 118 21.21 -4.75 -16.25
C SER A 118 20.23 -4.69 -15.08
N SER A 119 19.41 -3.65 -15.00
CA SER A 119 18.32 -3.55 -14.03
C SER A 119 17.07 -2.97 -14.68
N SER A 120 15.90 -3.40 -14.24
CA SER A 120 14.65 -2.77 -14.69
C SER A 120 14.45 -1.39 -14.06
N ARG A 121 14.09 -0.42 -14.89
CA ARG A 121 13.70 0.93 -14.49
C ARG A 121 12.21 1.12 -14.65
N LEU A 122 11.59 1.83 -13.71
CA LEU A 122 10.30 2.48 -13.89
C LEU A 122 10.55 3.98 -13.88
N ALA A 123 10.44 4.60 -15.05
CA ALA A 123 10.48 6.05 -15.17
C ALA A 123 9.09 6.62 -15.45
N TYR A 124 8.79 7.78 -14.88
CA TYR A 124 7.58 8.52 -15.20
C TYR A 124 7.81 10.02 -15.31
N ARG A 125 6.90 10.69 -16.01
CA ARG A 125 6.79 12.16 -16.06
C ARG A 125 5.33 12.55 -15.90
N LEU A 126 5.05 13.46 -14.97
CA LEU A 126 3.72 14.01 -14.75
C LEU A 126 3.30 14.91 -15.91
N THR A 127 2.02 14.80 -16.25
CA THR A 127 1.29 15.70 -17.15
C THR A 127 0.27 16.54 -16.40
N SER A 128 -0.17 16.10 -15.21
CA SER A 128 -0.87 16.94 -14.24
C SER A 128 -0.62 16.46 -12.80
N PRO A 129 -0.31 17.36 -11.85
CA PRO A 129 0.06 18.75 -12.10
C PRO A 129 1.44 18.82 -12.80
N ASN A 130 1.64 19.83 -13.66
CA ASN A 130 2.96 20.06 -14.28
C ASN A 130 4.03 20.43 -13.25
N LYS A 131 3.62 21.06 -12.15
CA LYS A 131 4.49 21.40 -11.02
C LYS A 131 3.92 20.76 -9.76
N PRO A 132 4.62 19.79 -9.14
CA PRO A 132 4.21 19.21 -7.87
C PRO A 132 3.96 20.29 -6.80
N GLY A 133 2.85 20.16 -6.08
CA GLY A 133 2.51 20.98 -4.92
C GLY A 133 2.76 20.24 -3.60
N LYS A 134 2.16 20.76 -2.52
CA LYS A 134 2.33 20.24 -1.14
C LYS A 134 1.86 18.79 -0.98
N ALA A 135 0.80 18.39 -1.67
CA ALA A 135 0.27 17.02 -1.63
C ALA A 135 1.26 16.03 -2.26
N GLN A 136 1.77 16.37 -3.44
CA GLN A 136 2.76 15.57 -4.16
C GLN A 136 4.06 15.48 -3.36
N GLU A 137 4.54 16.60 -2.82
CA GLU A 137 5.74 16.66 -1.97
C GLU A 137 5.63 15.72 -0.76
N LYS A 138 4.50 15.78 -0.02
CA LYS A 138 4.25 14.89 1.12
C LYS A 138 4.28 13.41 0.72
N LEU A 139 3.76 13.08 -0.47
CA LEU A 139 3.69 11.70 -0.98
C LEU A 139 4.97 11.26 -1.71
N GLY A 140 5.99 12.11 -1.80
CA GLY A 140 7.24 11.82 -2.52
C GLY A 140 7.08 11.79 -4.05
N ILE A 141 6.01 12.36 -4.59
CA ILE A 141 5.74 12.39 -6.03
C ILE A 141 6.45 13.59 -6.65
N LEU A 142 7.48 13.30 -7.46
CA LEU A 142 8.24 14.30 -8.21
C LEU A 142 7.60 14.56 -9.57
N ALA A 143 8.02 15.64 -10.23
CA ALA A 143 7.56 16.00 -11.58
C ALA A 143 7.95 14.94 -12.62
N GLU A 144 9.16 14.41 -12.47
CA GLU A 144 9.65 13.24 -13.15
C GLU A 144 10.61 12.47 -12.23
N ALA A 145 10.67 11.15 -12.41
CA ALA A 145 11.54 10.29 -11.63
C ALA A 145 11.76 8.95 -12.33
N SER A 146 12.87 8.30 -11.98
CA SER A 146 13.23 6.93 -12.35
C SER A 146 13.57 6.15 -11.09
N TYR A 147 13.04 4.95 -11.00
CA TYR A 147 13.29 3.99 -9.92
C TYR A 147 13.85 2.71 -10.50
N VAL A 148 14.84 2.12 -9.81
CA VAL A 148 15.18 0.72 -10.04
C VAL A 148 14.08 -0.12 -9.42
N ILE A 149 13.49 -1.02 -10.22
CA ILE A 149 12.42 -1.90 -9.77
C ILE A 149 12.78 -3.37 -10.00
N SER A 150 12.38 -4.23 -9.07
CA SER A 150 12.59 -5.68 -9.17
C SER A 150 11.44 -6.43 -8.52
N VAL A 151 11.11 -7.61 -9.05
CA VAL A 151 10.01 -8.44 -8.54
C VAL A 151 10.54 -9.34 -7.44
N ARG A 152 9.87 -9.32 -6.28
CA ARG A 152 10.17 -10.19 -5.15
C ARG A 152 9.87 -11.64 -5.52
N ASN A 153 10.80 -12.54 -5.19
CA ASN A 153 10.52 -13.96 -5.18
C ASN A 153 9.51 -14.28 -4.06
N PRO A 154 8.30 -14.77 -4.39
CA PRO A 154 7.28 -15.04 -3.38
C PRO A 154 7.60 -16.25 -2.50
N ALA A 155 8.50 -17.14 -2.92
CA ALA A 155 8.90 -18.31 -2.13
C ALA A 155 9.86 -17.98 -0.99
N LEU A 156 10.40 -16.76 -0.93
CA LEU A 156 11.36 -16.36 0.09
C LEU A 156 10.74 -15.32 1.03
N ASP A 157 10.87 -15.54 2.33
CA ASP A 157 10.49 -14.54 3.32
C ASP A 157 11.49 -13.37 3.34
N VAL A 158 10.95 -12.15 3.30
CA VAL A 158 11.73 -10.92 3.24
C VAL A 158 11.16 -9.95 4.28
N PRO A 159 11.93 -9.60 5.32
CA PRO A 159 11.48 -8.67 6.35
C PRO A 159 11.01 -7.33 5.77
N GLY A 160 9.90 -6.82 6.31
CA GLY A 160 9.31 -5.54 5.92
C GLY A 160 8.37 -5.61 4.71
N PHE A 161 8.23 -6.77 4.07
CA PHE A 161 7.26 -7.00 3.00
C PHE A 161 6.02 -7.75 3.52
N PRO A 162 4.86 -7.60 2.87
CA PRO A 162 3.68 -8.40 3.19
C PRO A 162 3.92 -9.90 2.96
N HIS A 163 3.26 -10.75 3.75
CA HIS A 163 3.24 -12.21 3.52
C HIS A 163 2.31 -12.66 2.38
N ALA A 164 1.68 -11.72 1.66
CA ALA A 164 0.76 -12.07 0.58
C ALA A 164 1.54 -12.52 -0.67
N GLU A 165 1.13 -13.63 -1.27
CA GLU A 165 1.85 -14.22 -2.41
C GLU A 165 1.00 -14.21 -3.69
N PRO A 166 1.60 -13.89 -4.86
CA PRO A 166 0.96 -14.02 -6.15
C PRO A 166 0.81 -15.48 -6.57
N ASN A 167 -0.30 -15.78 -7.25
CA ASN A 167 -0.53 -17.09 -7.83
C ASN A 167 0.15 -17.22 -9.22
N TYR A 168 1.48 -17.19 -9.25
CA TYR A 168 2.23 -17.32 -10.50
C TYR A 168 2.09 -18.73 -11.08
N PRO A 169 1.93 -18.89 -12.42
CA PRO A 169 2.08 -20.19 -13.06
C PRO A 169 3.53 -20.67 -12.94
N LYS A 170 3.74 -22.00 -12.98
CA LYS A 170 5.06 -22.62 -12.83
C LYS A 170 6.15 -21.98 -13.71
N ARG A 171 5.83 -21.67 -14.98
CA ARG A 171 6.75 -20.98 -15.90
C ARG A 171 7.30 -19.65 -15.34
N LEU A 172 6.49 -18.86 -14.63
CA LEU A 172 6.94 -17.62 -14.02
C LEU A 172 7.63 -17.87 -12.68
N GLN A 173 7.20 -18.86 -11.90
CA GLN A 173 7.90 -19.28 -10.68
C GLN A 173 9.33 -19.75 -10.96
N ASP A 174 9.51 -20.55 -12.03
CA ASP A 174 10.80 -21.09 -12.44
C ASP A 174 11.82 -19.99 -12.81
N LYS A 175 11.35 -18.79 -13.21
CA LYS A 175 12.24 -17.64 -13.50
C LYS A 175 13.00 -17.14 -12.27
N PHE A 176 12.43 -17.29 -11.07
CA PHE A 176 13.06 -16.78 -9.85
C PHE A 176 14.26 -17.63 -9.42
N ALA A 177 14.27 -18.92 -9.75
CA ALA A 177 15.24 -19.88 -9.24
C ALA A 177 15.43 -19.72 -7.71
N ASP A 178 16.67 -19.50 -7.27
CA ASP A 178 17.07 -19.22 -5.89
C ASP A 178 17.23 -17.72 -5.58
N ARG A 179 16.96 -16.83 -6.55
CA ARG A 179 17.16 -15.39 -6.41
C ARG A 179 16.05 -14.76 -5.58
N ARG A 180 16.41 -13.79 -4.73
CA ARG A 180 15.44 -13.02 -3.94
C ARG A 180 14.63 -12.02 -4.76
N TRP A 181 15.24 -11.49 -5.81
CA TRP A 181 14.65 -10.52 -6.72
C TRP A 181 15.03 -10.89 -8.15
N ILE A 182 14.15 -10.60 -9.09
CA ILE A 182 14.45 -10.66 -10.51
C ILE A 182 14.06 -9.35 -11.19
N ASP A 183 14.78 -9.02 -12.26
CA ASP A 183 14.39 -7.96 -13.18
C ASP A 183 13.11 -8.33 -13.94
N ILE A 184 12.43 -7.33 -14.45
CA ILE A 184 11.19 -7.44 -15.20
C ILE A 184 11.54 -7.50 -16.69
N ASP A 185 11.83 -8.70 -17.16
CA ASP A 185 12.02 -9.01 -18.59
C ASP A 185 10.69 -9.27 -19.32
N ASP A 186 9.62 -9.52 -18.56
CA ASP A 186 8.27 -9.83 -19.02
C ASP A 186 7.26 -9.08 -18.14
N SER A 187 6.49 -8.16 -18.74
CA SER A 187 5.48 -7.38 -18.02
C SER A 187 4.41 -8.25 -17.34
N LYS A 188 4.23 -9.50 -17.78
CA LYS A 188 3.33 -10.46 -17.15
C LYS A 188 3.69 -10.79 -15.70
N LEU A 189 4.95 -10.62 -15.30
CA LEU A 189 5.34 -10.75 -13.89
C LEU A 189 4.54 -9.80 -12.99
N LEU A 190 4.06 -8.68 -13.56
CA LEU A 190 3.33 -7.65 -12.84
C LEU A 190 1.82 -7.87 -12.82
N ASP A 191 1.26 -8.79 -13.61
CA ASP A 191 -0.20 -8.95 -13.81
C ASP A 191 -0.91 -9.76 -12.72
N TYR A 192 -0.17 -10.24 -11.72
CA TYR A 192 -0.70 -11.14 -10.70
C TYR A 192 -0.97 -10.38 -9.41
N GLU A 193 -2.19 -10.49 -8.88
CA GLU A 193 -2.52 -9.94 -7.57
C GLU A 193 -1.55 -10.47 -6.50
N ASN A 194 -1.16 -9.60 -5.57
CA ASN A 194 -0.13 -9.81 -4.56
C ASN A 194 1.30 -9.92 -5.10
N ALA A 195 1.55 -9.72 -6.39
CA ALA A 195 2.92 -9.54 -6.90
C ALA A 195 3.57 -8.34 -6.23
N GLN A 196 4.77 -8.51 -5.68
CA GLN A 196 5.46 -7.48 -4.91
C GLN A 196 6.71 -7.01 -5.65
N LEU A 197 6.93 -5.70 -5.65
CA LEU A 197 8.09 -5.06 -6.23
C LEU A 197 8.88 -4.35 -5.14
N LEU A 198 10.20 -4.45 -5.20
CA LEU A 198 11.10 -3.51 -4.54
C LEU A 198 11.34 -2.34 -5.48
N MET A 199 11.25 -1.12 -4.93
CA MET A 199 11.61 0.12 -5.60
C MET A 199 12.75 0.81 -4.87
N VAL A 200 13.71 1.32 -5.64
CA VAL A 200 14.83 2.11 -5.12
C VAL A 200 14.96 3.38 -5.96
N GLY A 201 15.10 4.54 -5.29
CA GLY A 201 15.33 5.82 -5.95
C GLY A 201 16.56 5.80 -6.86
N ALA A 202 16.42 6.15 -8.13
CA ALA A 202 17.53 6.20 -9.08
C ALA A 202 17.90 7.64 -9.46
N THR A 203 17.00 8.35 -10.14
CA THR A 203 17.22 9.75 -10.54
C THR A 203 15.90 10.52 -10.65
N ASN A 204 15.93 11.83 -10.40
CA ASN A 204 14.83 12.76 -10.63
C ASN A 204 15.04 13.64 -11.88
N ASP A 205 16.04 13.30 -12.68
CA ASP A 205 16.36 13.91 -13.98
C ASP A 205 16.43 12.79 -15.01
N LEU A 206 15.49 12.81 -15.97
CA LEU A 206 15.39 11.78 -17.01
C LEU A 206 16.26 12.06 -18.25
N SER A 207 17.04 13.15 -18.27
CA SER A 207 17.88 13.50 -19.41
C SER A 207 18.89 12.39 -19.78
N GLU A 208 19.42 11.68 -18.80
CA GLU A 208 20.39 10.59 -18.99
C GLU A 208 19.75 9.22 -19.27
N GLU A 209 18.47 9.06 -18.95
CA GLU A 209 17.72 7.80 -19.10
C GLU A 209 17.36 7.50 -20.55
N ARG A 210 17.48 8.49 -21.46
CA ARG A 210 17.14 8.36 -22.89
C ARG A 210 15.76 7.73 -23.11
N VAL A 211 14.81 8.11 -22.27
CA VAL A 211 13.44 7.59 -22.26
C VAL A 211 12.48 8.61 -22.90
N ASN A 212 11.66 8.16 -23.85
CA ASN A 212 10.62 9.00 -24.46
C ASN A 212 9.28 8.79 -23.74
N LEU A 213 8.92 9.76 -22.88
CA LEU A 213 7.64 9.84 -22.18
C LEU A 213 6.80 10.99 -22.74
N SER A 214 6.34 10.82 -23.98
CA SER A 214 5.42 11.74 -24.65
C SER A 214 3.97 11.29 -24.47
N GLY A 215 3.04 12.24 -24.61
CA GLY A 215 1.60 12.03 -24.42
C GLY A 215 1.06 12.74 -23.18
N LYS A 216 -0.25 12.61 -22.97
CA LYS A 216 -0.96 13.10 -21.77
C LYS A 216 -1.75 11.96 -21.17
N GLY A 217 -1.59 11.75 -19.87
CA GLY A 217 -2.41 10.79 -19.15
C GLY A 217 -3.89 11.16 -19.25
N ALA A 218 -4.76 10.15 -19.29
CA ALA A 218 -6.20 10.35 -19.42
C ALA A 218 -6.99 9.75 -18.24
N LEU A 219 -6.58 10.04 -16.99
CA LEU A 219 -7.04 9.37 -15.76
C LEU A 219 -8.54 9.11 -15.73
N PHE A 220 -9.35 10.16 -15.84
CA PHE A 220 -10.81 10.07 -15.75
C PHE A 220 -11.42 9.22 -16.87
N LYS A 221 -10.91 9.36 -18.09
CA LYS A 221 -11.39 8.59 -19.25
C LYS A 221 -10.98 7.12 -19.14
N THR A 222 -9.72 6.85 -18.79
CA THR A 222 -9.16 5.50 -18.70
C THR A 222 -9.84 4.70 -17.59
N LEU A 223 -9.97 5.29 -16.40
CA LEU A 223 -10.57 4.61 -15.25
C LEU A 223 -12.10 4.71 -15.22
N GLY A 224 -12.72 5.44 -16.16
CA GLY A 224 -14.17 5.62 -16.18
C GLY A 224 -14.71 6.45 -15.01
N LEU A 225 -13.90 7.36 -14.47
CA LEU A 225 -14.27 8.23 -13.35
C LEU A 225 -14.94 9.50 -13.85
N ASN A 226 -15.92 9.99 -13.11
CA ASN A 226 -16.57 11.27 -13.41
C ASN A 226 -15.82 12.43 -12.76
N ARG A 227 -15.12 13.23 -13.57
CA ARG A 227 -14.33 14.39 -13.10
C ARG A 227 -15.14 15.38 -12.27
N ARG A 228 -16.46 15.50 -12.47
CA ARG A 228 -17.30 16.44 -11.71
C ARG A 228 -17.62 15.92 -10.31
N GLN A 229 -17.72 14.61 -10.15
CA GLN A 229 -18.05 13.95 -8.88
C GLN A 229 -16.79 13.65 -8.05
N TRP A 230 -15.66 13.46 -8.73
CA TRP A 230 -14.40 13.14 -8.06
C TRP A 230 -13.66 14.40 -7.57
N PRO A 231 -13.02 14.38 -6.38
CA PRO A 231 -12.17 15.47 -5.94
C PRO A 231 -10.95 15.62 -6.87
N THR A 232 -10.66 16.83 -7.31
CA THR A 232 -9.56 17.14 -8.25
C THR A 232 -8.57 18.17 -7.72
N GLU A 233 -8.82 18.73 -6.55
CA GLU A 233 -8.07 19.84 -5.96
C GLU A 233 -6.63 19.42 -5.63
N ALA A 234 -6.39 18.15 -5.28
CA ALA A 234 -5.05 17.59 -5.09
C ALA A 234 -4.30 17.45 -6.41
N LEU A 235 -5.00 17.08 -7.48
CA LEU A 235 -4.44 16.93 -8.82
C LEU A 235 -4.13 18.29 -9.48
N GLU A 236 -4.99 19.29 -9.26
CA GLU A 236 -4.92 20.61 -9.93
C GLU A 236 -4.19 21.66 -9.09
N GLY A 237 -4.53 21.76 -7.80
CA GLY A 237 -4.02 22.77 -6.87
C GLY A 237 -2.91 22.28 -5.95
N GLY A 238 -2.61 20.97 -5.97
CA GLY A 238 -1.49 20.39 -5.23
C GLY A 238 -1.65 20.43 -3.70
N ASN A 239 -2.87 20.55 -3.17
CA ASN A 239 -3.14 20.48 -1.73
C ASN A 239 -3.89 19.18 -1.39
N LEU A 240 -3.62 18.61 -0.21
CA LEU A 240 -4.41 17.46 0.25
C LEU A 240 -5.88 17.88 0.31
N THR A 241 -6.73 17.03 -0.23
CA THR A 241 -8.16 17.23 -0.44
C THR A 241 -8.95 16.19 0.34
N GLU A 242 -10.10 16.61 0.86
CA GLU A 242 -11.05 15.75 1.57
C GLU A 242 -11.89 14.91 0.58
N PRO A 243 -12.38 13.73 0.99
CA PRO A 243 -13.29 12.95 0.16
C PRO A 243 -14.64 13.66 0.03
N ARG A 244 -15.26 13.61 -1.15
CA ARG A 244 -16.59 14.17 -1.43
C ARG A 244 -17.72 13.18 -1.13
N MET A 245 -17.46 11.87 -1.17
CA MET A 245 -18.48 10.85 -0.88
C MET A 245 -19.71 10.86 -1.83
N GLU A 246 -19.60 11.46 -3.02
CA GLU A 246 -20.67 11.50 -4.04
C GLU A 246 -20.51 10.38 -5.10
N PRO A 247 -21.58 9.84 -5.72
CA PRO A 247 -21.90 8.42 -5.66
C PRO A 247 -21.34 7.52 -6.79
N GLU A 248 -20.98 6.29 -6.40
CA GLU A 248 -21.71 5.03 -6.66
C GLU A 248 -21.39 4.10 -5.48
N THR A 249 -22.33 3.90 -4.55
CA THR A 249 -22.19 2.97 -3.42
C THR A 249 -22.20 1.55 -3.97
N LEU A 250 -21.04 1.04 -4.36
CA LEU A 250 -20.88 -0.39 -4.61
C LEU A 250 -21.08 -1.11 -3.28
N GLU A 251 -21.92 -2.13 -3.19
CA GLU A 251 -21.88 -2.96 -2.00
C GLU A 251 -20.51 -3.65 -1.90
N PRO A 252 -19.97 -3.85 -0.67
CA PRO A 252 -18.68 -4.52 -0.53
C PRO A 252 -18.72 -5.90 -1.18
N ALA A 253 -17.76 -6.21 -2.06
CA ALA A 253 -17.66 -7.54 -2.68
C ALA A 253 -17.45 -8.70 -1.67
N ARG A 254 -17.19 -8.37 -0.39
CA ARG A 254 -17.03 -9.32 0.74
C ARG A 254 -17.57 -8.70 2.02
N ASP A 255 -18.18 -9.53 2.88
CA ASP A 255 -18.59 -9.15 4.24
C ASP A 255 -17.37 -8.75 5.10
N ARG A 256 -17.13 -7.44 5.24
CA ARG A 256 -16.05 -6.87 6.06
C ARG A 256 -16.41 -6.75 7.54
N SER A 257 -17.62 -7.14 7.95
CA SER A 257 -18.00 -7.29 9.36
C SER A 257 -17.26 -8.45 10.02
N LYS A 258 -16.78 -9.40 9.21
CA LYS A 258 -15.75 -10.37 9.57
C LYS A 258 -14.41 -9.70 9.32
N GLY A 259 -13.69 -9.37 10.40
CA GLY A 259 -12.31 -8.86 10.28
C GLY A 259 -11.50 -9.72 9.31
N GLY A 260 -10.66 -9.09 8.48
CA GLY A 260 -10.01 -9.79 7.36
C GLY A 260 -9.28 -11.05 7.82
N GLU A 261 -9.57 -12.18 7.17
CA GLU A 261 -9.02 -13.51 7.54
C GLU A 261 -7.48 -13.54 7.61
N ARG A 262 -6.81 -12.70 6.80
CA ARG A 262 -5.35 -12.55 6.78
C ARG A 262 -4.79 -11.78 8.00
N GLY A 263 -5.48 -10.72 8.45
CA GLY A 263 -5.09 -9.97 9.64
C GLY A 263 -5.39 -10.74 10.93
N GLY A 264 -6.52 -11.43 10.97
CA GLY A 264 -6.94 -12.20 12.14
C GLY A 264 -5.98 -13.34 12.48
N LYS A 265 -5.48 -14.12 11.51
CA LYS A 265 -4.60 -15.25 11.83
C LYS A 265 -3.20 -14.79 12.27
N SER A 266 -2.54 -13.92 11.50
CA SER A 266 -1.16 -13.48 11.78
C SER A 266 -1.04 -12.45 12.91
N ALA A 267 -2.02 -11.55 13.08
CA ALA A 267 -2.00 -10.61 14.20
C ALA A 267 -2.33 -11.29 15.52
N THR A 268 -3.05 -12.42 15.49
CA THR A 268 -3.35 -13.19 16.70
C THR A 268 -2.20 -14.04 17.23
N SER A 269 -1.13 -14.21 16.45
CA SER A 269 0.07 -14.96 16.81
C SER A 269 1.29 -14.09 17.11
N THR A 270 1.14 -12.75 17.10
CA THR A 270 2.20 -11.77 17.40
C THR A 270 1.82 -10.92 18.61
N SER A 271 2.76 -10.14 19.16
CA SER A 271 2.51 -9.21 20.29
C SER A 271 1.57 -8.03 20.00
N SER A 272 0.81 -8.07 18.91
CA SER A 272 -0.16 -7.04 18.55
C SER A 272 -1.32 -6.96 19.55
N ALA A 273 -2.05 -5.85 19.57
CA ALA A 273 -3.24 -5.69 20.42
C ALA A 273 -4.29 -6.81 20.20
N ALA A 274 -4.39 -7.36 18.98
CA ALA A 274 -5.28 -8.48 18.67
C ALA A 274 -4.73 -9.82 19.18
N GLY A 275 -3.41 -10.01 19.17
CA GLY A 275 -2.74 -11.17 19.76
C GLY A 275 -2.85 -11.20 21.27
N ILE A 276 -2.63 -10.07 21.93
CA ILE A 276 -2.79 -9.95 23.38
C ILE A 276 -4.25 -10.13 23.80
N ALA A 277 -5.21 -9.54 23.08
CA ALA A 277 -6.63 -9.77 23.37
C ALA A 277 -7.06 -11.24 23.22
N LYS A 278 -6.47 -11.98 22.26
CA LYS A 278 -6.73 -13.42 22.11
C LYS A 278 -6.04 -14.24 23.20
N ALA A 279 -4.79 -13.94 23.51
CA ALA A 279 -4.02 -14.60 24.56
C ALA A 279 -4.69 -14.46 25.93
N LEU A 280 -5.36 -13.34 26.17
CA LEU A 280 -6.05 -13.04 27.43
C LEU A 280 -7.56 -13.29 27.36
N LYS A 281 -8.04 -14.03 26.35
CA LYS A 281 -9.46 -14.35 26.23
C LYS A 281 -9.91 -15.15 27.45
N GLY A 282 -10.96 -14.65 28.12
CA GLY A 282 -11.52 -15.27 29.31
C GLY A 282 -10.92 -14.79 30.63
N ILE A 283 -10.04 -13.78 30.60
CA ILE A 283 -9.54 -13.17 31.84
C ILE A 283 -10.63 -12.35 32.53
N ASP A 284 -10.71 -12.50 33.85
CA ASP A 284 -11.56 -11.69 34.71
C ASP A 284 -10.80 -10.47 35.22
N PHE A 285 -11.51 -9.35 35.38
CA PHE A 285 -10.97 -8.11 35.92
C PHE A 285 -11.58 -7.79 37.29
N PRO A 286 -10.84 -7.15 38.20
CA PRO A 286 -9.45 -6.70 38.02
C PRO A 286 -8.43 -7.83 38.14
N CYS A 287 -7.30 -7.69 37.44
CA CYS A 287 -6.23 -8.70 37.40
C CYS A 287 -4.83 -8.08 37.58
N ARG A 288 -3.86 -8.93 37.92
CA ARG A 288 -2.44 -8.60 38.06
C ARG A 288 -1.62 -9.29 36.98
N LYS A 289 -0.35 -8.87 36.84
CA LYS A 289 0.59 -9.45 35.87
C LYS A 289 0.69 -10.98 35.93
N ALA A 290 0.64 -11.56 37.13
CA ALA A 290 0.66 -13.02 37.30
C ALA A 290 -0.53 -13.69 36.60
N ASP A 291 -1.73 -13.15 36.77
CA ASP A 291 -2.98 -13.67 36.17
C ASP A 291 -2.96 -13.54 34.64
N LEU A 292 -2.37 -12.44 34.11
CA LEU A 292 -2.17 -12.26 32.68
C LEU A 292 -1.26 -13.35 32.08
N LEU A 293 -0.15 -13.65 32.75
CA LEU A 293 0.80 -14.67 32.31
C LEU A 293 0.21 -16.08 32.42
N GLU A 294 -0.55 -16.36 33.49
CA GLU A 294 -1.24 -17.63 33.65
C GLU A 294 -2.29 -17.84 32.55
N GLN A 295 -3.14 -16.84 32.30
CA GLN A 295 -4.17 -16.90 31.26
C GLN A 295 -3.55 -17.03 29.86
N ALA A 296 -2.48 -16.28 29.57
CA ALA A 296 -1.79 -16.36 28.29
C ALA A 296 -1.16 -17.74 28.05
N LYS A 297 -0.57 -18.35 29.07
CA LYS A 297 -0.03 -19.73 29.00
C LYS A 297 -1.15 -20.75 28.83
N ALA A 298 -2.26 -20.62 29.56
CA ALA A 298 -3.43 -21.49 29.43
C ALA A 298 -4.02 -21.44 28.01
N ASN A 299 -3.98 -20.28 27.36
CA ASN A 299 -4.42 -20.08 25.99
C ASN A 299 -3.35 -20.39 24.92
N GLN A 300 -2.20 -20.97 25.31
CA GLN A 300 -1.09 -21.32 24.41
C GLN A 300 -0.62 -20.14 23.56
N ALA A 301 -0.45 -18.97 24.19
CA ALA A 301 0.05 -17.78 23.53
C ALA A 301 1.49 -17.98 23.02
N ALA A 302 1.85 -17.29 21.94
CA ALA A 302 3.22 -17.29 21.40
C ALA A 302 4.21 -16.68 22.40
N ASP A 303 5.47 -17.13 22.38
CA ASP A 303 6.53 -16.68 23.30
C ASP A 303 6.70 -15.15 23.29
N GLU A 304 6.60 -14.53 22.12
CA GLU A 304 6.65 -13.06 21.95
C GLU A 304 5.57 -12.33 22.79
N ILE A 305 4.38 -12.92 22.94
CA ILE A 305 3.30 -12.36 23.78
C ILE A 305 3.65 -12.50 25.25
N ILE A 306 4.23 -13.64 25.64
CA ILE A 306 4.64 -13.91 27.02
C ILE A 306 5.77 -12.96 27.45
N GLU A 307 6.73 -12.70 26.58
CA GLU A 307 7.81 -11.72 26.80
C GLU A 307 7.25 -10.32 27.07
N VAL A 308 6.36 -9.83 26.20
CA VAL A 308 5.73 -8.51 26.37
C VAL A 308 4.93 -8.42 27.67
N LEU A 309 4.19 -9.48 28.05
CA LEU A 309 3.45 -9.50 29.31
C LEU A 309 4.37 -9.55 30.55
N ASN A 310 5.58 -10.12 30.45
CA ASN A 310 6.55 -10.10 31.55
C ASN A 310 7.06 -8.68 31.83
N ASP A 311 7.20 -7.85 30.80
CA ASP A 311 7.68 -6.47 30.90
C ASP A 311 6.63 -5.50 31.45
N PHE A 312 5.40 -5.97 31.67
CA PHE A 312 4.35 -5.13 32.24
C PHE A 312 4.71 -4.62 33.65
N PRO A 313 4.30 -3.38 33.98
CA PRO A 313 4.46 -2.85 35.33
C PRO A 313 3.66 -3.68 36.33
N GLY A 314 4.15 -3.82 37.56
CA GLY A 314 3.51 -4.55 38.66
C GLY A 314 2.25 -3.89 39.24
N ARG A 315 1.46 -3.19 38.42
CA ARG A 315 0.19 -2.57 38.80
C ARG A 315 -0.99 -3.50 38.53
N GLN A 316 -2.14 -3.18 39.11
CA GLN A 316 -3.40 -3.85 38.83
C GLN A 316 -4.03 -3.27 37.55
N PHE A 317 -4.65 -4.12 36.74
CA PHE A 317 -5.36 -3.75 35.53
C PHE A 317 -6.86 -3.92 35.77
N GLU A 318 -7.63 -2.87 35.55
CA GLU A 318 -9.08 -2.86 35.81
C GLU A 318 -9.88 -3.24 34.56
N THR A 319 -9.31 -3.02 33.38
CA THR A 319 -9.97 -3.29 32.11
C THR A 319 -8.99 -3.76 31.02
N MET A 320 -9.54 -4.33 29.94
CA MET A 320 -8.75 -4.65 28.75
C MET A 320 -8.14 -3.40 28.08
N ALA A 321 -8.72 -2.21 28.29
CA ALA A 321 -8.14 -0.96 27.82
C ALA A 321 -6.84 -0.60 28.56
N ASP A 322 -6.75 -0.89 29.86
CA ASP A 322 -5.54 -0.67 30.66
C ASP A 322 -4.40 -1.57 30.22
N ILE A 323 -4.73 -2.81 29.85
CA ILE A 323 -3.80 -3.77 29.24
C ILE A 323 -3.29 -3.21 27.91
N GLN A 324 -4.19 -2.80 27.00
CA GLN A 324 -3.79 -2.24 25.70
C GLN A 324 -2.91 -1.00 25.85
N LYS A 325 -3.19 -0.16 26.84
CA LYS A 325 -2.34 0.99 27.18
C LYS A 325 -0.95 0.55 27.64
N ALA A 326 -0.87 -0.46 28.51
CA ALA A 326 0.40 -1.01 28.97
C ALA A 326 1.23 -1.65 27.84
N VAL A 327 0.60 -2.28 26.84
CA VAL A 327 1.28 -2.76 25.62
C VAL A 327 1.99 -1.63 24.89
N GLY A 328 1.41 -0.44 24.85
CA GLY A 328 2.01 0.76 24.26
C GLY A 328 3.10 1.41 25.12
N GLU A 329 3.19 1.08 26.41
CA GLU A 329 4.23 1.57 27.33
C GLU A 329 5.51 0.72 27.28
N VAL A 330 5.40 -0.56 26.91
CA VAL A 330 6.53 -1.53 26.87
C VAL A 330 7.08 -1.78 25.46
N ARG A 331 6.51 -1.12 24.44
CA ARG A 331 6.98 -1.13 23.04
C ARG A 331 7.70 0.17 22.69
#